data_AF-A0A1H5K5R7-F1
#
_entry.id   AF-A0A1H5K5R7-F1
#
_cell.length_a   1.000
_cell.length_b   1.000
_cell.length_c   1.000
_cell.angle_alpha   90.00
_cell.angle_beta   90.00
_cell.angle_gamma   90.00
#
_symmetry.space_group_name_H-M   'P 1'
#
loop_
_entity.id
_entity.type
_entity.pdbx_description
1 polymer ?
#
loop_
_entity_poly.entity_id
_entity_poly.type
_entity_poly.pdbx_seq_one_letter_code
_entity_poly.pdbx_strand_id
1 'polypeptide(L)'
;MSVDQDTPHSNDDGYLSLHNGWFASGWPSYLPQHQSMALSMLFGTASVRELRGTVDEVLAQIFRDGEYGAFFGKASDFLDSPVLWTDPDELDYAETEEEKAQLRVEAEEHQARCEGLLRAAGIPVPTTIRELVDTMVALGIASQPNGVWTMPNPLPGPESVLPLSDEERARIADSRRIWEGGPAEQALIDYLEKILHQPEEVFTSVDRLAKSINLSEGDARHALGRLFREGEARFERGAERAQTLLEDLKDHERFHLVLDWQHFNEHRITIMRG
;
A
#
# COMPACT_ATOMS: atom_id res chain seq x y z
N MET A 1 -28.75 -12.56 17.40
CA MET A 1 -29.18 -11.24 16.86
C MET A 1 -27.90 -10.54 16.47
N SER A 2 -27.30 -10.87 15.32
CA SER A 2 -27.71 -10.51 13.96
C SER A 2 -28.08 -9.04 13.87
N VAL A 3 -27.10 -8.25 13.47
CA VAL A 3 -27.29 -6.95 12.84
C VAL A 3 -26.42 -6.98 11.60
N ASP A 4 -27.07 -6.80 10.46
CA ASP A 4 -26.61 -7.10 9.12
C ASP A 4 -25.35 -6.33 8.73
N GLN A 5 -24.33 -7.08 8.28
CA GLN A 5 -23.31 -6.56 7.39
C GLN A 5 -23.84 -6.65 5.95
N ASP A 6 -24.85 -5.85 5.63
CA ASP A 6 -25.23 -5.59 4.24
C ASP A 6 -24.37 -4.42 3.72
N THR A 7 -23.07 -4.68 3.55
CA THR A 7 -22.36 -4.00 2.48
C THR A 7 -22.87 -4.67 1.21
N PRO A 8 -23.56 -3.96 0.31
CA PRO A 8 -24.09 -4.59 -0.89
C PRO A 8 -22.91 -5.23 -1.64
N HIS A 9 -22.95 -6.55 -1.79
CA HIS A 9 -22.20 -7.27 -2.81
C HIS A 9 -22.72 -6.77 -4.16
N SER A 10 -22.28 -5.59 -4.60
CA SER A 10 -22.45 -5.18 -5.97
C SER A 10 -21.56 -6.10 -6.79
N ASN A 11 -22.17 -7.08 -7.46
CA ASN A 11 -21.65 -7.73 -8.67
C ASN A 11 -21.53 -6.70 -9.81
N ASP A 12 -20.94 -5.53 -9.53
CA ASP A 12 -20.70 -4.53 -10.55
C ASP A 12 -19.38 -4.92 -11.21
N ASP A 13 -19.52 -5.39 -12.45
CA ASP A 13 -18.53 -6.19 -13.19
C ASP A 13 -17.20 -5.47 -13.50
N GLY A 14 -17.03 -4.21 -13.09
CA GLY A 14 -15.88 -3.35 -13.46
C GLY A 14 -14.85 -3.04 -12.37
N TYR A 15 -15.09 -3.32 -11.09
CA TYR A 15 -14.16 -2.89 -10.03
C TYR A 15 -13.06 -3.92 -9.74
N LEU A 16 -11.80 -3.49 -9.83
CA LEU A 16 -10.63 -4.27 -9.43
C LEU A 16 -10.28 -4.01 -7.96
N SER A 17 -9.80 -5.04 -7.27
CA SER A 17 -9.42 -5.00 -5.86
C SER A 17 -7.91 -5.15 -5.70
N LEU A 18 -7.25 -4.16 -5.10
CA LEU A 18 -5.86 -4.26 -4.68
C LEU A 18 -5.78 -4.76 -3.23
N HIS A 19 -4.83 -5.65 -2.92
CA HIS A 19 -4.62 -6.09 -1.54
C HIS A 19 -4.15 -4.93 -0.66
N ASN A 20 -4.82 -4.67 0.47
CA ASN A 20 -4.52 -3.55 1.38
C ASN A 20 -3.06 -3.51 1.86
N GLY A 21 -2.44 -4.68 2.02
CA GLY A 21 -1.04 -4.81 2.41
C GLY A 21 -0.03 -4.62 1.27
N TRP A 22 -0.43 -4.31 0.03
CA TRP A 22 0.50 -4.28 -1.12
C TRP A 22 1.63 -3.27 -0.93
N PHE A 23 1.31 -2.01 -0.67
CA PHE A 23 2.33 -0.97 -0.47
C PHE A 23 3.15 -1.20 0.79
N ALA A 24 2.49 -1.58 1.88
CA ALA A 24 3.14 -1.92 3.15
C ALA A 24 4.05 -3.16 3.07
N SER A 25 3.78 -4.10 2.16
CA SER A 25 4.58 -5.33 2.08
C SER A 25 6.05 -5.06 1.76
N GLY A 26 6.34 -3.98 1.03
CA GLY A 26 7.65 -3.64 0.50
C GLY A 26 7.93 -4.22 -0.89
N TRP A 27 7.07 -5.11 -1.42
CA TRP A 27 7.23 -5.68 -2.77
C TRP A 27 7.35 -4.67 -3.92
N PRO A 28 6.70 -3.49 -3.90
CA PRO A 28 6.87 -2.49 -4.97
C PRO A 28 8.33 -2.08 -5.21
N SER A 29 9.21 -2.17 -4.21
CA SER A 29 10.63 -1.83 -4.32
C SER A 29 11.52 -3.00 -4.75
N TYR A 30 10.95 -4.17 -5.06
CA TYR A 30 11.68 -5.37 -5.43
C TYR A 30 11.18 -6.04 -6.71
N LEU A 31 9.97 -5.73 -7.17
CA LEU A 31 9.38 -6.30 -8.38
C LEU A 31 9.21 -5.21 -9.47
N PRO A 32 8.94 -5.59 -10.74
CA PRO A 32 8.56 -4.65 -11.79
C PRO A 32 7.28 -3.90 -11.39
N GLN A 33 7.39 -2.61 -11.09
CA GLN A 33 6.39 -1.88 -10.31
C GLN A 33 4.98 -1.92 -10.93
N HIS A 34 4.84 -1.51 -12.19
CA HIS A 34 3.55 -1.45 -12.86
C HIS A 34 2.91 -2.84 -13.01
N GLN A 35 3.63 -3.78 -13.60
CA GLN A 35 3.09 -5.12 -13.90
C GLN A 35 2.83 -5.94 -12.64
N SER A 36 3.66 -5.83 -11.60
CA SER A 36 3.42 -6.51 -10.33
C SER A 36 2.25 -5.92 -9.55
N MET A 37 2.03 -4.60 -9.63
CA MET A 37 0.83 -3.96 -9.09
C MET A 37 -0.43 -4.42 -9.83
N ALA A 38 -0.41 -4.43 -11.16
CA ALA A 38 -1.51 -4.94 -11.98
C ALA A 38 -1.82 -6.41 -11.63
N LEU A 39 -0.81 -7.27 -11.51
CA LEU A 39 -1.01 -8.66 -11.07
C LEU A 39 -1.54 -8.74 -9.63
N SER A 40 -1.09 -7.88 -8.71
CA SER A 40 -1.65 -7.80 -7.35
C SER A 40 -3.14 -7.43 -7.36
N MET A 41 -3.56 -6.51 -8.23
CA MET A 41 -4.98 -6.19 -8.44
C MET A 41 -5.75 -7.37 -9.04
N LEU A 42 -5.14 -8.09 -10.00
CA LEU A 42 -5.74 -9.28 -10.59
C LEU A 42 -5.98 -10.36 -9.52
N PHE A 43 -4.96 -10.70 -8.73
CA PHE A 43 -5.04 -11.70 -7.68
C PHE A 43 -5.96 -11.28 -6.53
N GLY A 44 -5.95 -10.00 -6.15
CA GLY A 44 -6.85 -9.46 -5.14
C GLY A 44 -8.31 -9.59 -5.56
N THR A 45 -8.61 -9.22 -6.81
CA THR A 45 -9.94 -9.38 -7.42
C THR A 45 -10.34 -10.85 -7.49
N ALA A 46 -9.43 -11.72 -7.96
CA ALA A 46 -9.67 -13.15 -8.05
C ALA A 46 -9.93 -13.79 -6.68
N SER A 47 -9.23 -13.32 -5.64
CA SER A 47 -9.40 -13.78 -4.26
C SER A 47 -10.76 -13.38 -3.69
N VAL A 48 -11.16 -12.11 -3.85
CA VAL A 48 -12.44 -11.60 -3.34
C VAL A 48 -13.63 -12.26 -4.06
N ARG A 49 -13.48 -12.55 -5.35
CA ARG A 49 -14.53 -13.17 -6.18
C ARG A 49 -14.46 -14.70 -6.19
N GLU A 50 -13.54 -15.31 -5.44
CA GLU A 50 -13.31 -16.76 -5.38
C GLU A 50 -13.10 -17.41 -6.77
N LEU A 51 -12.42 -16.71 -7.67
CA LEU A 51 -12.23 -17.16 -9.05
C LEU A 51 -11.31 -18.37 -9.12
N ARG A 52 -11.62 -19.23 -10.10
CA ARG A 52 -10.93 -20.49 -10.35
C ARG A 52 -10.31 -20.51 -11.73
N GLY A 53 -9.34 -21.41 -11.91
CA GLY A 53 -8.72 -21.67 -13.20
C GLY A 53 -7.34 -21.05 -13.38
N THR A 54 -6.78 -21.16 -14.58
CA THR A 54 -5.48 -20.55 -14.92
C THR A 54 -5.57 -19.02 -14.88
N VAL A 55 -4.41 -18.35 -14.90
CA VAL A 55 -4.38 -16.88 -14.98
C VAL A 55 -5.08 -16.36 -16.24
N ASP A 56 -5.01 -17.07 -17.37
CA ASP A 56 -5.73 -16.71 -18.61
C ASP A 56 -7.26 -16.79 -18.42
N GLU A 57 -7.73 -17.84 -17.75
CA GLU A 57 -9.16 -18.02 -17.46
C GLU A 57 -9.66 -16.94 -16.49
N VAL A 58 -8.84 -16.56 -15.51
CA VAL A 58 -9.17 -15.47 -14.57
C VAL A 58 -9.21 -14.12 -15.27
N LEU A 59 -8.25 -13.83 -16.16
CA LEU A 59 -8.27 -12.61 -16.98
C LEU A 59 -9.53 -12.54 -17.83
N ALA A 60 -9.90 -13.63 -18.50
CA ALA A 60 -11.13 -13.68 -19.31
C ALA A 60 -12.41 -13.52 -18.47
N GLN A 61 -12.41 -13.98 -17.22
CA GLN A 61 -13.52 -13.80 -16.30
C GLN A 61 -13.65 -12.35 -15.80
N ILE A 62 -12.54 -11.65 -15.61
CA ILE A 62 -12.51 -10.27 -15.09
C ILE A 62 -12.71 -9.25 -16.22
N PHE A 63 -11.96 -9.40 -17.32
CA PHE A 63 -12.00 -8.51 -18.48
C PHE A 63 -12.81 -9.17 -19.58
N ARG A 64 -14.13 -8.97 -19.56
CA ARG A 64 -15.02 -9.42 -20.64
C ARG A 64 -14.52 -8.83 -21.96
N ASP A 65 -14.51 -9.66 -23.01
CA ASP A 65 -14.08 -9.32 -24.38
C ASP A 65 -12.55 -9.20 -24.64
N GLY A 66 -11.70 -9.57 -23.67
CA GLY A 66 -10.26 -9.77 -23.93
C GLY A 66 -9.44 -8.48 -24.06
N GLU A 67 -10.03 -7.32 -23.76
CA GLU A 67 -9.33 -6.03 -23.72
C GLU A 67 -8.64 -5.80 -22.37
N TYR A 68 -7.61 -6.60 -22.07
CA TYR A 68 -6.74 -6.40 -20.90
C TYR A 68 -5.32 -5.94 -21.28
N GLY A 69 -5.05 -5.64 -22.56
CA GLY A 69 -3.72 -5.17 -22.98
C GLY A 69 -3.29 -3.87 -22.30
N ALA A 70 -4.21 -2.91 -22.14
CA ALA A 70 -3.93 -1.70 -21.39
C ALA A 70 -3.69 -1.95 -19.89
N PHE A 71 -4.15 -3.08 -19.35
CA PHE A 71 -4.06 -3.38 -17.91
C PHE A 71 -2.61 -3.61 -17.45
N PHE A 72 -1.78 -4.23 -18.29
CA PHE A 72 -0.36 -4.44 -17.98
C PHE A 72 0.54 -3.31 -18.49
N GLY A 73 -0.04 -2.30 -19.14
CA GLY A 73 0.63 -1.11 -19.66
C GLY A 73 0.63 -1.06 -21.19
N LYS A 74 0.89 0.12 -21.77
CA LYS A 74 0.80 0.38 -23.22
C LYS A 74 1.68 -0.51 -24.10
N ALA A 75 2.74 -1.09 -23.54
CA ALA A 75 3.68 -1.96 -24.25
C ALA A 75 3.49 -3.46 -23.92
N SER A 76 2.41 -3.83 -23.22
CA SER A 76 2.19 -5.18 -22.71
C SER A 76 0.76 -5.66 -23.00
N ASP A 77 0.53 -6.11 -24.23
CA ASP A 77 -0.81 -6.50 -24.66
C ASP A 77 -1.26 -7.88 -24.11
N PHE A 78 -0.32 -8.76 -23.73
CA PHE A 78 -0.62 -10.15 -23.36
C PHE A 78 0.26 -10.66 -22.21
N LEU A 79 -0.14 -11.77 -21.59
CA LEU A 79 0.67 -12.42 -20.54
C LEU A 79 2.05 -12.87 -21.02
N ASP A 80 2.21 -13.18 -22.31
CA ASP A 80 3.49 -13.58 -22.89
C ASP A 80 4.35 -12.38 -23.32
N SER A 81 3.88 -11.15 -23.09
CA SER A 81 4.67 -9.94 -23.27
C SER A 81 5.84 -9.88 -22.27
N PRO A 82 6.95 -9.22 -22.64
CA PRO A 82 8.11 -9.11 -21.77
C PRO A 82 7.79 -8.32 -20.49
N VAL A 83 8.54 -8.63 -19.43
CA VAL A 83 8.54 -7.82 -18.22
C VAL A 83 9.12 -6.44 -18.53
N LEU A 84 8.43 -5.39 -18.10
CA LEU A 84 8.85 -3.99 -18.26
C LEU A 84 9.36 -3.43 -16.94
N TRP A 85 10.60 -2.96 -16.96
CA TRP A 85 11.28 -2.36 -15.80
C TRP A 85 11.26 -0.83 -15.81
N THR A 86 10.89 -0.25 -16.94
CA THR A 86 10.68 1.19 -17.12
C THR A 86 9.24 1.41 -17.55
N ASP A 87 8.56 2.38 -16.94
CA ASP A 87 7.24 2.80 -17.39
C ASP A 87 7.38 3.68 -18.66
N PRO A 88 6.76 3.30 -19.80
CA PRO A 88 6.74 4.15 -20.98
C PRO A 88 6.20 5.56 -20.71
N ASP A 89 5.25 5.69 -19.78
CA ASP A 89 4.66 7.00 -19.46
C ASP A 89 5.67 7.88 -18.72
N GLU A 90 6.48 7.33 -17.80
CA GLU A 90 7.56 8.08 -17.14
C GLU A 90 8.60 8.59 -18.14
N LEU A 91 8.93 7.80 -19.15
CA LEU A 91 9.82 8.23 -20.23
C LEU A 91 9.20 9.33 -21.10
N ASP A 92 7.89 9.30 -21.31
CA ASP A 92 7.17 10.33 -22.06
C ASP A 92 7.06 11.64 -21.27
N TYR A 93 7.00 11.58 -19.94
CA TYR A 93 6.97 12.75 -19.05
C TYR A 93 8.35 13.40 -18.80
N ALA A 94 9.44 12.67 -19.02
CA ALA A 94 10.78 13.21 -18.88
C ALA A 94 11.03 14.37 -19.88
N GLU A 95 11.39 15.54 -19.35
CA GLU A 95 11.55 16.77 -20.12
C GLU A 95 12.86 16.77 -20.93
N THR A 96 13.85 16.00 -20.48
CA THR A 96 15.19 15.95 -21.07
C THR A 96 15.65 14.53 -21.41
N GLU A 97 16.59 14.41 -22.36
CA GLU A 97 17.24 13.13 -22.66
C GLU A 97 18.15 12.64 -21.53
N GLU A 98 18.65 13.55 -20.68
CA GLU A 98 19.42 13.20 -19.49
C GLU A 98 18.53 12.52 -18.44
N GLU A 99 17.32 13.04 -18.20
CA GLU A 99 16.33 12.39 -17.31
C GLU A 99 15.90 11.02 -17.85
N LYS A 100 15.63 10.89 -19.15
CA LYS A 100 15.32 9.58 -19.76
C LYS A 100 16.47 8.59 -19.62
N ALA A 101 17.71 9.06 -19.76
CA ALA A 101 18.89 8.21 -19.56
C ALA A 101 18.99 7.76 -18.10
N GLN A 102 18.74 8.67 -17.15
CA GLN A 102 18.75 8.35 -15.72
C GLN A 102 17.68 7.31 -15.36
N LEU A 103 16.43 7.48 -15.83
CA LEU A 103 15.35 6.51 -15.63
C LEU A 103 15.70 5.12 -16.17
N ARG A 104 16.37 5.04 -17.32
CA ARG A 104 16.83 3.76 -17.88
C ARG A 104 17.92 3.11 -17.02
N VAL A 105 18.88 3.88 -16.52
CA VAL A 105 19.93 3.37 -15.63
C VAL A 105 19.30 2.84 -14.33
N GLU A 106 18.38 3.60 -13.73
CA GLU A 106 17.67 3.18 -12.51
C GLU A 106 16.85 1.90 -12.73
N ALA A 107 16.18 1.79 -13.88
CA ALA A 107 15.44 0.59 -14.26
C ALA A 107 16.37 -0.63 -14.46
N GLU A 108 17.53 -0.45 -15.11
CA GLU A 108 18.54 -1.51 -15.29
C GLU A 108 19.13 -1.96 -13.94
N GLU A 109 19.43 -1.02 -13.04
CA GLU A 109 19.91 -1.31 -11.69
C GLU A 109 18.85 -2.05 -10.87
N HIS A 110 17.60 -1.61 -10.93
CA HIS A 110 16.47 -2.25 -10.26
C HIS A 110 16.22 -3.67 -10.78
N GLN A 111 16.24 -3.85 -12.11
CA GLN A 111 16.17 -5.15 -12.74
C GLN A 111 17.30 -6.05 -12.25
N ALA A 112 18.55 -5.64 -12.39
CA ALA A 112 19.72 -6.43 -12.00
C ALA A 112 19.66 -6.84 -10.52
N ARG A 113 19.21 -5.93 -9.64
CA ARG A 113 19.01 -6.20 -8.21
C ARG A 113 17.92 -7.25 -7.98
N CYS A 114 16.73 -7.08 -8.58
CA CYS A 114 15.65 -8.06 -8.45
C CYS A 114 16.09 -9.44 -8.93
N GLU A 115 16.63 -9.54 -10.15
CA GLU A 115 17.05 -10.81 -10.72
C GLU A 115 18.15 -11.48 -9.88
N GLY A 116 19.09 -10.68 -9.34
CA GLY A 116 20.13 -11.17 -8.43
C GLY A 116 19.54 -11.79 -7.16
N LEU A 117 18.56 -11.11 -6.53
CA LEU A 117 17.88 -11.59 -5.34
C LEU A 117 17.05 -12.86 -5.60
N LEU A 118 16.32 -12.91 -6.72
CA LEU A 118 15.55 -14.08 -7.11
C LEU A 118 16.45 -15.30 -7.35
N ARG A 119 17.54 -15.13 -8.11
CA ARG A 119 18.54 -16.19 -8.33
C ARG A 119 19.14 -16.70 -7.03
N ALA A 120 19.49 -15.79 -6.12
CA ALA A 120 20.06 -16.15 -4.82
C ALA A 120 19.07 -16.90 -3.93
N ALA A 121 17.77 -16.60 -4.06
CA ALA A 121 16.69 -17.33 -3.38
C ALA A 121 16.31 -18.66 -4.06
N GLY A 122 16.88 -18.98 -5.23
CA GLY A 122 16.48 -20.15 -6.03
C GLY A 122 15.10 -20.01 -6.68
N ILE A 123 14.62 -18.77 -6.84
CA ILE A 123 13.32 -18.44 -7.43
C ILE A 123 13.53 -18.11 -8.92
N PRO A 124 12.64 -18.57 -9.82
CA PRO A 124 12.71 -18.23 -11.24
C PRO A 124 12.77 -16.71 -11.47
N VAL A 125 13.59 -16.30 -12.43
CA VAL A 125 13.64 -14.90 -12.89
C VAL A 125 12.66 -14.74 -14.04
N PRO A 126 11.64 -13.87 -13.92
CA PRO A 126 10.63 -13.73 -14.95
C PRO A 126 11.14 -12.92 -16.14
N THR A 127 10.94 -13.45 -17.34
CA THR A 127 11.16 -12.76 -18.61
C THR A 127 9.85 -12.29 -19.26
N THR A 128 8.73 -12.92 -18.90
CA THR A 128 7.36 -12.56 -19.33
C THR A 128 6.44 -12.28 -18.14
N ILE A 129 5.30 -11.62 -18.37
CA ILE A 129 4.29 -11.38 -17.34
C ILE A 129 3.72 -12.70 -16.80
N ARG A 130 3.59 -13.72 -17.65
CA ARG A 130 3.20 -15.07 -17.24
C ARG A 130 4.21 -15.68 -16.27
N GLU A 131 5.50 -15.57 -16.56
CA GLU A 131 6.54 -16.02 -15.63
C GLU A 131 6.58 -15.16 -14.37
N LEU A 132 6.18 -13.89 -14.44
CA LEU A 132 6.03 -13.02 -13.26
C LEU A 132 4.91 -13.51 -12.34
N VAL A 133 3.81 -14.06 -12.89
CA VAL A 133 2.76 -14.74 -12.11
C VAL A 133 3.38 -15.90 -11.33
N ASP A 134 4.12 -16.79 -12.00
CA ASP A 134 4.76 -17.94 -11.36
C ASP A 134 5.76 -17.49 -10.29
N THR A 135 6.50 -16.41 -10.55
CA THR A 135 7.42 -15.79 -9.59
C THR A 135 6.68 -15.26 -8.37
N MET A 136 5.57 -14.54 -8.54
CA MET A 136 4.76 -14.03 -7.42
C MET A 136 4.12 -15.17 -6.59
N VAL A 137 3.78 -16.29 -7.24
CA VAL A 137 3.32 -17.51 -6.54
C VAL A 137 4.46 -18.15 -5.75
N ALA A 138 5.66 -18.26 -6.33
CA ALA A 138 6.84 -18.78 -5.65
C ALA A 138 7.28 -17.90 -4.45
N LEU A 139 7.05 -16.58 -4.54
CA LEU A 139 7.26 -15.63 -3.45
C LEU A 139 6.15 -15.68 -2.37
N GLY A 140 5.11 -16.47 -2.58
CA GLY A 140 3.97 -16.60 -1.66
C GLY A 140 3.03 -15.39 -1.64
N ILE A 141 3.11 -14.50 -2.63
CA ILE A 141 2.26 -13.30 -2.74
C ILE A 141 0.84 -13.70 -3.17
N ALA A 142 0.73 -14.73 -3.98
CA ALA A 142 -0.52 -15.35 -4.39
C ALA A 142 -0.40 -16.87 -4.31
N SER A 143 -1.52 -17.56 -4.15
CA SER A 143 -1.55 -19.02 -4.17
C SER A 143 -2.89 -19.50 -4.70
N GLN A 144 -2.92 -20.74 -5.19
CA GLN A 144 -4.13 -21.35 -5.73
C GLN A 144 -4.53 -22.66 -5.02
N PRO A 145 -4.79 -22.63 -3.70
CA PRO A 145 -5.22 -23.84 -2.99
C PRO A 145 -6.54 -24.35 -3.56
N ASN A 146 -6.58 -25.63 -3.93
CA ASN A 146 -7.79 -26.28 -4.49
C ASN A 146 -8.38 -25.57 -5.73
N GLY A 147 -7.51 -24.92 -6.52
CA GLY A 147 -7.92 -24.25 -7.77
C GLY A 147 -8.59 -22.90 -7.58
N VAL A 148 -8.65 -22.34 -6.36
CA VAL A 148 -9.16 -20.98 -6.07
C VAL A 148 -7.99 -20.05 -5.82
N TRP A 149 -7.95 -18.90 -6.49
CA TRP A 149 -6.92 -17.90 -6.24
C TRP A 149 -7.12 -17.23 -4.89
N THR A 150 -6.02 -17.05 -4.15
CA THR A 150 -6.00 -16.43 -2.82
C THR A 150 -4.72 -15.62 -2.64
N MET A 151 -4.79 -14.57 -1.84
CA MET A 151 -3.62 -13.83 -1.35
C MET A 151 -3.59 -13.93 0.19
N PRO A 152 -2.42 -14.18 0.80
CA PRO A 152 -2.31 -14.23 2.25
C PRO A 152 -2.49 -12.85 2.86
N ASN A 153 -3.14 -12.81 4.02
CA ASN A 153 -3.27 -11.63 4.85
C ASN A 153 -2.75 -11.92 6.27
N PRO A 154 -1.62 -11.34 6.69
CA PRO A 154 -0.81 -10.36 5.96
C PRO A 154 -0.02 -10.98 4.80
N LEU A 155 0.37 -10.14 3.82
CA LEU A 155 1.29 -10.56 2.76
C LEU A 155 2.68 -10.87 3.36
N PRO A 156 3.40 -11.89 2.85
CA PRO A 156 4.79 -12.08 3.22
C PRO A 156 5.61 -10.86 2.81
N GLY A 157 6.56 -10.47 3.64
CA GLY A 157 7.53 -9.43 3.27
C GLY A 157 8.67 -9.99 2.41
N PRO A 158 9.32 -9.16 1.56
CA PRO A 158 10.52 -9.56 0.81
C PRO A 158 11.59 -10.18 1.70
N GLU A 159 11.76 -9.68 2.92
CA GLU A 159 12.75 -10.14 3.90
C GLU A 159 12.52 -11.56 4.43
N SER A 160 11.31 -12.11 4.24
CA SER A 160 10.94 -13.46 4.65
C SER A 160 11.28 -14.52 3.60
N VAL A 161 11.50 -14.11 2.35
CA VAL A 161 11.70 -15.01 1.20
C VAL A 161 13.03 -14.75 0.49
N LEU A 162 13.42 -13.48 0.37
CA LEU A 162 14.65 -13.07 -0.32
C LEU A 162 15.83 -12.96 0.65
N PRO A 163 17.05 -13.28 0.20
CA PRO A 163 18.27 -13.12 0.99
C PRO A 163 18.70 -11.65 1.03
N LEU A 164 18.00 -10.84 1.83
CA LEU A 164 18.27 -9.41 1.99
C LEU A 164 19.34 -9.12 3.04
N SER A 165 20.15 -8.10 2.78
CA SER A 165 21.10 -7.51 3.74
C SER A 165 20.39 -6.80 4.89
N ASP A 166 21.10 -6.55 5.99
CA ASP A 166 20.54 -5.84 7.16
C ASP A 166 20.09 -4.42 6.81
N GLU A 167 20.80 -3.74 5.91
CA GLU A 167 20.44 -2.41 5.43
C GLU A 167 19.11 -2.44 4.66
N GLU A 168 18.92 -3.42 3.78
CA GLU A 168 17.67 -3.59 3.02
C GLU A 168 16.49 -3.94 3.93
N ARG A 169 16.71 -4.77 4.95
CA ARG A 169 15.71 -5.07 5.99
C ARG A 169 15.31 -3.81 6.75
N ALA A 170 16.28 -2.96 7.09
CA ALA A 170 16.01 -1.68 7.74
C ALA A 170 15.21 -0.73 6.85
N ARG A 171 15.52 -0.65 5.55
CA ARG A 171 14.76 0.16 4.58
C ARG A 171 13.30 -0.30 4.48
N ILE A 172 13.05 -1.62 4.38
CA ILE A 172 11.68 -2.15 4.36
C ILE A 172 10.93 -1.78 5.65
N ALA A 173 11.59 -1.94 6.81
CA ALA A 173 10.99 -1.59 8.09
C ALA A 173 10.64 -0.10 8.19
N ASP A 174 11.46 0.78 7.60
CA ASP A 174 11.18 2.22 7.55
C ASP A 174 10.03 2.55 6.59
N SER A 175 10.03 1.98 5.37
CA SER A 175 8.92 2.12 4.42
C SER A 175 7.59 1.63 4.99
N ARG A 176 7.59 0.53 5.76
CA ARG A 176 6.39 0.06 6.46
C ARG A 176 5.83 1.07 7.44
N ARG A 177 6.67 1.80 8.18
CA ARG A 177 6.20 2.84 9.11
C ARG A 177 5.51 4.00 8.40
N ILE A 178 5.81 4.21 7.11
CA ILE A 178 5.17 5.21 6.26
C ILE A 178 3.79 4.71 5.79
N TRP A 179 3.69 3.44 5.40
CA TRP A 179 2.47 2.87 4.79
C TRP A 179 1.49 2.24 5.78
N GLU A 180 1.99 1.48 6.75
CA GLU A 180 1.20 1.07 7.92
C GLU A 180 1.14 2.30 8.80
N GLY A 181 -0.01 2.94 8.85
CA GLY A 181 -0.30 3.72 10.03
C GLY A 181 -0.14 2.78 11.21
N GLY A 182 0.90 2.99 12.02
CA GLY A 182 1.30 2.01 13.01
C GLY A 182 0.14 1.69 13.96
N PRO A 183 0.18 0.61 14.75
CA PRO A 183 -0.87 0.28 15.72
C PRO A 183 -1.28 1.46 16.60
N ALA A 184 -0.32 2.34 16.89
CA ALA A 184 -0.50 3.60 17.60
C ALA A 184 -1.43 4.60 16.89
N GLU A 185 -1.25 4.75 15.59
CA GLU A 185 -2.05 5.63 14.75
C GLU A 185 -3.44 5.07 14.50
N GLN A 186 -3.56 3.77 14.20
CA GLN A 186 -4.87 3.15 14.07
C GLN A 186 -5.66 3.24 15.39
N ALA A 187 -5.00 3.04 16.54
CA ALA A 187 -5.63 3.22 17.85
C ALA A 187 -6.07 4.67 18.10
N LEU A 188 -5.27 5.65 17.66
CA LEU A 188 -5.63 7.06 17.73
C LEU A 188 -6.85 7.38 16.84
N ILE A 189 -6.85 6.91 15.59
CA ILE A 189 -7.96 7.10 14.64
C ILE A 189 -9.23 6.44 15.16
N ASP A 190 -9.16 5.19 15.59
CA ASP A 190 -10.29 4.47 16.18
C ASP A 190 -10.85 5.22 17.39
N TYR A 191 -9.99 5.80 18.22
CA TYR A 191 -10.43 6.63 19.34
C TYR A 191 -11.13 7.92 18.88
N LEU A 192 -10.56 8.64 17.91
CA LEU A 192 -11.14 9.88 17.39
C LEU A 192 -12.47 9.63 16.65
N GLU A 193 -12.54 8.59 15.84
CA GLU A 193 -13.69 8.26 15.00
C GLU A 193 -14.77 7.49 15.76
N LYS A 194 -14.41 6.38 16.42
CA LYS A 194 -15.38 5.43 17.00
C LYS A 194 -15.77 5.80 18.43
N ILE A 195 -14.85 6.39 19.21
CA ILE A 195 -15.09 6.74 20.62
C ILE A 195 -15.52 8.20 20.77
N LEU A 196 -14.87 9.13 20.08
CA LEU A 196 -15.20 10.56 20.14
C LEU A 196 -16.15 11.03 19.04
N HIS A 197 -16.50 10.16 18.10
CA HIS A 197 -17.47 10.43 17.02
C HIS A 197 -17.09 11.61 16.13
N GLN A 198 -15.86 11.59 15.62
CA GLN A 198 -15.32 12.58 14.68
C GLN A 198 -15.42 14.03 15.20
N PRO A 199 -14.78 14.36 16.35
CA PRO A 199 -14.83 15.71 16.90
C PRO A 199 -14.07 16.70 16.01
N GLU A 200 -14.62 17.90 15.80
CA GLU A 200 -13.86 18.99 15.14
C GLU A 200 -12.59 19.36 15.93
N GLU A 201 -12.65 19.25 17.26
CA GLU A 201 -11.60 19.64 18.16
C GLU A 201 -11.56 18.75 19.42
N VAL A 202 -10.35 18.42 19.88
CA VAL A 202 -10.10 17.76 21.17
C VAL A 202 -9.15 18.59 22.02
N PHE A 203 -9.61 19.06 23.18
CA PHE A 203 -8.75 19.72 24.16
C PHE A 203 -8.12 18.69 25.12
N THR A 204 -6.84 18.42 24.93
CA THR A 204 -6.13 17.33 25.62
C THR A 204 -4.66 17.67 25.89
N SER A 205 -3.92 16.71 26.43
CA SER A 205 -2.45 16.67 26.53
C SER A 205 -1.97 15.33 25.95
N VAL A 206 -0.68 15.22 25.62
CA VAL A 206 -0.12 13.98 25.04
C VAL A 206 -0.26 12.83 26.02
N ASP A 207 0.05 13.04 27.31
CA ASP A 207 -0.03 12.01 28.35
C ASP A 207 -1.46 11.51 28.56
N ARG A 208 -2.46 12.40 28.49
CA ARG A 208 -3.88 12.07 28.62
C ARG A 208 -4.34 11.30 27.41
N LEU A 209 -3.96 11.75 26.21
CA LEU A 209 -4.31 11.05 24.98
C LEU A 209 -3.71 9.64 24.98
N ALA A 210 -2.43 9.50 25.27
CA ALA A 210 -1.71 8.23 25.37
C ALA A 210 -2.41 7.26 26.35
N LYS A 211 -2.82 7.76 27.53
CA LYS A 211 -3.62 6.97 28.50
C LYS A 211 -4.97 6.55 27.96
N SER A 212 -5.69 7.42 27.26
CA SER A 212 -7.01 7.12 26.68
C SER A 212 -6.96 6.01 25.62
N ILE A 213 -5.85 5.91 24.89
CA ILE A 213 -5.66 4.93 23.80
C ILE A 213 -4.71 3.79 24.17
N ASN A 214 -4.31 3.69 25.45
CA ASN A 214 -3.41 2.67 26.00
C ASN A 214 -2.08 2.55 25.24
N LEU A 215 -1.45 3.69 24.95
CA LEU A 215 -0.15 3.78 24.27
C LEU A 215 0.90 4.42 25.17
N SER A 216 2.18 4.27 24.77
CA SER A 216 3.25 5.10 25.31
C SER A 216 3.12 6.54 24.81
N GLU A 217 3.67 7.50 25.55
CA GLU A 217 3.69 8.92 25.14
C GLU A 217 4.47 9.11 23.82
N GLY A 218 5.52 8.31 23.59
CA GLY A 218 6.29 8.31 22.34
C GLY A 218 5.46 7.83 21.15
N ASP A 219 4.68 6.77 21.31
CA ASP A 219 3.80 6.24 20.27
C ASP A 219 2.65 7.22 19.96
N ALA A 220 2.07 7.84 21.00
CA ALA A 220 1.06 8.87 20.83
C ALA A 220 1.60 10.09 20.07
N ARG A 221 2.84 10.51 20.35
CA ARG A 221 3.52 11.58 19.60
C ARG A 221 3.76 11.19 18.15
N HIS A 222 4.20 9.95 17.92
CA HIS A 222 4.42 9.46 16.57
C HIS A 222 3.12 9.50 15.75
N ALA A 223 2.03 8.98 16.32
CA ALA A 223 0.69 8.99 15.70
C ALA A 223 0.18 10.41 15.44
N LEU A 224 0.27 11.32 16.42
CA LEU A 224 -0.11 12.72 16.24
C LEU A 224 0.73 13.42 15.17
N GLY A 225 2.04 13.16 15.15
CA GLY A 225 2.95 13.72 14.16
C GLY A 225 2.62 13.27 12.74
N ARG A 226 2.07 12.06 12.56
CA ARG A 226 1.56 11.59 11.27
C ARG A 226 0.35 12.36 10.80
N LEU A 227 -0.70 12.47 11.62
CA LEU A 227 -1.89 13.26 11.27
C LEU A 227 -1.52 14.71 10.90
N PHE A 228 -0.54 15.30 11.60
CA PHE A 228 -0.05 16.65 11.27
C PHE A 228 0.68 16.73 9.94
N ARG A 229 1.61 15.80 9.66
CA ARG A 229 2.39 15.78 8.40
C ARG A 229 1.49 15.52 7.19
N GLU A 230 0.43 14.75 7.38
CA GLU A 230 -0.55 14.44 6.34
C GLU A 230 -1.61 15.53 6.18
N GLY A 231 -1.53 16.63 6.94
CA GLY A 231 -2.47 17.75 6.83
C GLY A 231 -3.84 17.49 7.45
N GLU A 232 -4.00 16.39 8.16
CA GLU A 232 -5.26 15.93 8.76
C GLU A 232 -5.52 16.54 10.15
N ALA A 233 -4.48 17.10 10.76
CA ALA A 233 -4.56 17.73 12.07
C ALA A 233 -3.64 18.93 12.22
N ARG A 234 -4.01 19.86 13.11
CA ARG A 234 -3.12 20.93 13.61
C ARG A 234 -3.20 21.05 15.13
N PHE A 235 -2.12 21.54 15.72
CA PHE A 235 -2.03 21.77 17.16
C PHE A 235 -2.07 23.26 17.46
N GLU A 236 -2.98 23.68 18.34
CA GLU A 236 -3.11 25.06 18.78
C GLU A 236 -2.94 25.17 20.30
N ARG A 237 -2.32 26.25 20.77
CA ARG A 237 -2.05 26.47 22.19
C ARG A 237 -2.49 27.86 22.65
N GLY A 238 -2.90 27.92 23.92
CA GLY A 238 -3.18 29.16 24.63
C GLY A 238 -4.53 29.76 24.26
N ALA A 239 -4.90 30.84 24.96
CA ALA A 239 -6.17 31.52 24.75
C ALA A 239 -6.29 32.13 23.34
N GLU A 240 -5.16 32.51 22.75
CA GLU A 240 -5.08 33.09 21.40
C GLU A 240 -5.02 32.05 20.28
N ARG A 241 -5.08 30.75 20.60
CA ARG A 241 -5.10 29.65 19.62
C ARG A 241 -3.93 29.70 18.63
N ALA A 242 -2.72 29.99 19.12
CA ALA A 242 -1.54 30.02 18.28
C ALA A 242 -1.15 28.59 17.85
N GLN A 243 -0.96 28.38 16.54
CA GLN A 243 -0.46 27.11 16.03
C GLN A 243 0.93 26.81 16.61
N THR A 244 1.15 25.57 17.01
CA THR A 244 2.40 25.10 17.62
C THR A 244 2.87 23.81 16.97
N LEU A 245 4.17 23.56 17.01
CA LEU A 245 4.73 22.27 16.61
C LEU A 245 4.56 21.25 17.73
N LEU A 246 4.38 19.97 17.38
CA LEU A 246 4.25 18.89 18.35
C LEU A 246 5.52 18.71 19.20
N GLU A 247 6.68 18.99 18.61
CA GLU A 247 8.00 18.92 19.26
C GLU A 247 8.14 19.93 20.41
N ASP A 248 7.43 21.05 20.34
CA ASP A 248 7.44 22.11 21.36
C ASP A 248 6.48 21.87 22.53
N LEU A 249 5.56 20.90 22.38
CA LEU A 249 4.62 20.53 23.44
C LEU A 249 5.30 19.59 24.42
N LYS A 250 5.20 19.86 25.73
CA LYS A 250 5.55 18.87 26.78
C LYS A 250 4.40 17.88 26.99
N ASP A 251 4.68 16.69 27.50
CA ASP A 251 3.68 15.61 27.56
C ASP A 251 2.41 15.97 28.34
N HIS A 252 2.57 16.74 29.42
CA HIS A 252 1.48 17.20 30.30
C HIS A 252 0.86 18.54 29.87
N GLU A 253 1.39 19.18 28.82
CA GLU A 253 0.93 20.48 28.37
C GLU A 253 -0.37 20.33 27.57
N ARG A 254 -1.34 21.20 27.84
CA ARG A 254 -2.64 21.15 27.17
C ARG A 254 -2.59 21.91 25.86
N PHE A 255 -3.17 21.30 24.83
CA PHE A 255 -3.32 21.85 23.50
C PHE A 255 -4.70 21.49 22.93
N HIS A 256 -5.08 22.20 21.88
CA HIS A 256 -6.23 21.88 21.06
C HIS A 256 -5.72 21.10 19.84
N LEU A 257 -6.17 19.85 19.73
CA LEU A 257 -6.04 19.05 18.52
C LEU A 257 -7.22 19.40 17.62
N VAL A 258 -6.97 20.12 16.53
CA VAL A 258 -8.02 20.47 15.57
C VAL A 258 -7.90 19.56 14.35
N LEU A 259 -8.99 18.89 13.99
CA LEU A 259 -9.02 17.83 12.99
C LEU A 259 -9.69 18.31 11.71
N ASP A 260 -9.11 17.97 10.57
CA ASP A 260 -9.72 18.17 9.25
C ASP A 260 -10.27 16.84 8.75
N TRP A 261 -11.50 16.53 9.17
CA TRP A 261 -12.17 15.29 8.76
C TRP A 261 -12.46 15.24 7.26
N GLN A 262 -12.59 16.38 6.60
CA GLN A 262 -12.76 16.40 5.16
C GLN A 262 -11.47 15.93 4.48
N HIS A 263 -10.34 16.53 4.81
CA HIS A 263 -9.04 16.12 4.27
C HIS A 263 -8.71 14.67 4.62
N PHE A 264 -8.93 14.27 5.88
CA PHE A 264 -8.75 12.91 6.36
C PHE A 264 -9.56 11.89 5.54
N ASN A 265 -10.85 12.15 5.31
CA ASN A 265 -11.70 11.26 4.53
C ASN A 265 -11.33 11.24 3.04
N GLU A 266 -10.95 12.38 2.46
CA GLU A 266 -10.52 12.48 1.06
C GLU A 266 -9.21 11.72 0.77
N HIS A 267 -8.29 11.66 1.74
CA HIS A 267 -6.93 11.13 1.51
C HIS A 267 -6.71 9.72 2.07
N ARG A 268 -7.52 9.26 3.04
CA ARG A 268 -7.43 7.89 3.60
C ARG A 268 -8.51 6.94 3.15
N ILE A 269 -9.65 7.44 2.66
CA ILE A 269 -10.64 6.60 1.98
C ILE A 269 -10.26 6.56 0.51
N THR A 270 -9.31 5.70 0.16
CA THR A 270 -9.04 5.36 -1.23
C THR A 270 -10.20 4.51 -1.77
N ILE A 271 -11.32 5.15 -2.12
CA ILE A 271 -12.15 4.63 -3.21
C ILE A 271 -11.44 5.06 -4.48
N MET A 272 -10.55 4.19 -4.98
CA MET A 272 -10.05 4.33 -6.34
C MET A 272 -11.25 4.16 -7.28
N ARG A 273 -11.78 5.28 -7.76
CA ARG A 273 -12.64 5.31 -8.94
C ARG A 273 -11.75 4.91 -10.12
N GLY A 274 -12.06 3.77 -10.71
CA GLY A 274 -11.64 3.45 -12.08
C GLY A 274 -12.31 4.39 -13.08
#